data_AF-A0A1B6H8T8-F1
#
_entry.id   AF-A0A1B6H8T8-F1
#
_cell.length_a   1.000
_cell.length_b   1.000
_cell.length_c   1.000
_cell.angle_alpha   90.00
_cell.angle_beta   90.00
_cell.angle_gamma   90.00
#
_symmetry.space_group_name_H-M   'P 1'
#
loop_
_entity.id
_entity.type
_entity.pdbx_description
1 polymer ?
#
loop_
_entity_poly.entity_id
_entity_poly.type
_entity_poly.pdbx_seq_one_letter_code
_entity_poly.pdbx_strand_id
1 'polypeptide(L)'
;CTSLSSIGLLYSALIGWLTLQASWKFHLWFITFTPWRLFFLLCGVPSVISSLLFFMTPESPKFMLTRGKSEASLKILQRVHSVNSGKILGSYPVESVKMDANEVPAPQPSGGKGVLPVLKHISDQTLPLFKPPFLKNLVLCVILMVDICLCVNTIFLWLPEITNRMAFYKESHEGDFSLCEMVTKRENLTSSLNTTS
;
A
#
# COMPACT_ATOMS: atom_id res chain seq x y z
N CYS A 1 -6.69 -10.13 2.57
CA CYS A 1 -6.03 -8.82 2.35
C CYS A 1 -5.64 -8.11 3.64
N THR A 2 -6.51 -8.06 4.65
CA THR A 2 -6.19 -7.40 5.94
C THR A 2 -4.98 -8.00 6.65
N SER A 3 -4.78 -9.32 6.58
CA SER A 3 -3.62 -10.00 7.20
C SER A 3 -2.26 -9.52 6.67
N LEU A 4 -2.14 -9.29 5.36
CA LEU A 4 -0.89 -8.82 4.75
C LEU A 4 -0.55 -7.38 5.19
N SER A 5 -1.58 -6.53 5.26
CA SER A 5 -1.44 -5.16 5.79
C SER A 5 -1.00 -5.17 7.25
N SER A 6 -1.55 -6.05 8.09
CA SER A 6 -1.14 -6.18 9.50
C SER A 6 0.32 -6.64 9.65
N ILE A 7 0.76 -7.59 8.82
CA ILE A 7 2.17 -8.05 8.81
C ILE A 7 3.09 -6.91 8.41
N GLY A 8 2.71 -6.11 7.40
CA GLY A 8 3.47 -4.93 6.97
C GLY A 8 3.62 -3.89 8.09
N LEU A 9 2.53 -3.62 8.83
CA LEU A 9 2.56 -2.72 9.98
C LEU A 9 3.49 -3.24 11.08
N LEU A 10 3.36 -4.52 11.46
CA LEU A 10 4.23 -5.14 12.46
C LEU A 10 5.71 -5.08 12.04
N TYR A 11 5.99 -5.42 10.79
CA TYR A 11 7.35 -5.34 10.23
C TYR A 11 7.91 -3.92 10.33
N SER A 12 7.15 -2.92 9.88
CA SER A 12 7.59 -1.51 9.95
C SER A 12 7.83 -1.04 11.39
N ALA A 13 6.99 -1.45 12.34
CA ALA A 13 7.13 -1.10 13.75
C ALA A 13 8.41 -1.73 14.36
N LEU A 14 8.67 -3.01 14.06
CA LEU A 14 9.87 -3.71 14.54
C LEU A 14 11.16 -3.08 13.99
N ILE A 15 11.18 -2.79 12.68
CA ILE A 15 12.34 -2.14 12.05
C ILE A 15 12.51 -0.71 12.58
N GLY A 16 11.42 0.02 12.79
CA GLY A 16 11.45 1.35 13.40
C GLY A 16 12.06 1.32 14.80
N TRP A 17 11.61 0.39 15.65
CA TRP A 17 12.14 0.21 16.99
C TRP A 17 13.64 -0.11 17.00
N LEU A 18 14.08 -1.02 16.13
CA LEU A 18 15.50 -1.43 16.04
C LEU A 18 16.43 -0.34 15.50
N THR A 19 15.93 0.52 14.60
CA THR A 19 16.79 1.49 13.88
C THR A 19 16.76 2.89 14.49
N LEU A 20 15.59 3.40 14.89
CA LEU A 20 15.42 4.80 15.31
C LEU A 20 15.99 5.11 16.70
N GLN A 21 16.26 4.08 17.51
CA GLN A 21 16.92 4.24 18.81
C GLN A 21 18.43 4.51 18.69
N ALA A 22 19.03 4.19 17.54
CA ALA A 22 20.44 4.43 17.32
C ALA A 22 20.69 5.92 17.05
N SER A 23 21.79 6.47 17.56
CA SER A 23 22.16 7.90 17.42
C SER A 23 23.44 8.13 16.63
N TRP A 24 23.94 7.11 15.92
CA TRP A 24 25.18 7.21 15.14
C TRP A 24 25.01 8.09 13.90
N LYS A 25 26.10 8.71 13.46
CA LYS A 25 26.18 9.50 12.23
C LYS A 25 27.43 9.06 11.48
N PHE A 26 27.26 8.41 10.32
CA PHE A 26 28.39 8.07 9.46
C PHE A 26 28.54 9.14 8.40
N HIS A 27 29.69 9.80 8.35
CA HIS A 27 29.99 10.74 7.29
C HIS A 27 30.57 9.97 6.09
N LEU A 28 29.77 9.77 5.05
CA LEU A 28 30.31 9.41 3.74
C LEU A 28 30.72 10.68 3.01
N TRP A 29 31.57 10.54 1.99
CA TRP A 29 32.17 11.65 1.24
C TRP A 29 31.18 12.75 0.84
N PHE A 30 29.95 12.39 0.46
CA PHE A 30 28.92 13.34 0.00
C PHE A 30 27.65 13.37 0.85
N ILE A 31 27.50 12.45 1.82
CA ILE A 31 26.24 12.22 2.54
C ILE A 31 26.52 11.81 3.98
N THR A 32 25.87 12.48 4.94
CA THR A 32 25.77 11.96 6.31
C THR A 32 24.69 10.89 6.35
N PHE A 33 25.10 9.64 6.54
CA PHE A 33 24.20 8.51 6.72
C PHE A 33 23.69 8.50 8.16
N THR A 34 22.36 8.54 8.27
CA THR A 34 21.62 8.63 9.52
C THR A 34 20.71 7.41 9.68
N PRO A 35 20.39 7.01 10.92
CA PRO A 35 19.56 5.83 11.21
C PRO A 35 18.19 5.84 10.52
N TRP A 36 17.58 7.02 10.34
CA TRP A 36 16.31 7.14 9.62
C TRP A 36 16.41 6.77 8.12
N ARG A 37 17.59 6.95 7.49
CA ARG A 37 17.81 6.51 6.10
C ARG A 37 17.90 4.99 6.02
N LEU A 38 18.52 4.36 7.02
CA LEU A 38 18.56 2.91 7.15
C LEU A 38 17.15 2.32 7.34
N PHE A 39 16.31 2.96 8.16
CA PHE A 39 14.90 2.59 8.31
C PHE A 39 14.17 2.52 6.97
N PHE A 40 14.24 3.59 6.16
CA PHE A 40 13.58 3.60 4.83
C PHE A 40 14.14 2.53 3.89
N LEU A 41 15.46 2.31 3.90
CA LEU A 41 16.07 1.26 3.09
C LEU A 41 15.57 -0.13 3.47
N LEU A 42 15.51 -0.44 4.77
CA LEU A 42 15.00 -1.71 5.27
C LEU A 42 13.51 -1.88 4.95
N CYS A 43 12.70 -0.84 5.13
CA CYS A 43 11.30 -0.85 4.72
C CYS A 43 11.09 -1.08 3.21
N GLY A 44 12.06 -0.69 2.37
CA GLY A 44 12.05 -0.94 0.93
C GLY A 44 12.44 -2.36 0.52
N VAL A 45 13.10 -3.15 1.38
CA VAL A 45 13.56 -4.51 1.06
C VAL A 45 12.42 -5.44 0.62
N PRO A 46 11.29 -5.54 1.34
CA PRO A 46 10.15 -6.35 0.90
C PRO A 46 9.60 -5.94 -0.47
N SER A 47 9.66 -4.65 -0.81
CA SER A 47 9.23 -4.14 -2.11
C SER A 47 10.16 -4.58 -3.23
N VAL A 48 11.48 -4.55 -2.99
CA VAL A 48 12.48 -5.05 -3.95
C VAL A 48 12.31 -6.56 -4.17
N ILE A 49 12.15 -7.33 -3.09
CA ILE A 49 11.90 -8.77 -3.16
C ILE A 49 10.61 -9.04 -3.96
N SER A 50 9.55 -8.29 -3.69
CA SER A 50 8.28 -8.42 -4.39
C SER A 50 8.42 -8.09 -5.88
N SER A 51 9.20 -7.06 -6.24
CA SER A 51 9.50 -6.72 -7.63
C SER A 51 10.26 -7.84 -8.33
N LEU A 52 11.26 -8.45 -7.69
CA LEU A 52 12.01 -9.58 -8.23
C LEU A 52 11.12 -10.81 -8.46
N LEU A 53 10.26 -11.14 -7.48
CA LEU A 53 9.29 -12.23 -7.60
C LEU A 53 8.29 -11.97 -8.73
N PHE A 54 7.87 -10.72 -8.92
CA PHE A 54 6.96 -10.35 -10.01
C PHE A 54 7.59 -10.63 -11.38
N PHE A 55 8.88 -10.34 -11.58
CA PHE A 55 9.58 -10.68 -12.82
C PHE A 55 9.68 -12.19 -13.09
N MET A 56 9.64 -13.02 -12.05
CA MET A 56 9.64 -14.48 -12.18
C MET A 56 8.25 -15.07 -12.42
N THR A 57 7.19 -14.31 -12.16
CA THR A 57 5.81 -14.79 -12.24
C THR A 57 5.38 -14.83 -13.71
N PRO A 58 4.92 -15.99 -14.23
CA PRO A 58 4.43 -16.04 -15.59
C PRO A 58 3.16 -15.19 -15.73
N GLU A 59 2.92 -14.69 -16.93
CA GLU A 59 1.67 -14.01 -17.28
C GLU A 59 0.44 -14.87 -16.93
N SER A 60 -0.68 -14.20 -16.64
CA SER A 60 -1.91 -14.89 -16.26
C SER A 60 -2.38 -15.85 -17.37
N PRO A 61 -2.64 -17.14 -17.07
CA PRO A 61 -3.16 -18.10 -18.06
C PRO A 61 -4.43 -17.58 -18.75
N LYS A 62 -5.31 -16.90 -18.01
CA LYS A 62 -6.54 -16.33 -18.56
C LYS A 62 -6.25 -15.24 -19.59
N PHE A 63 -5.23 -14.41 -19.36
CA PHE A 63 -4.81 -13.38 -20.31
C PHE A 63 -4.24 -13.99 -21.61
N MET A 64 -3.50 -15.09 -21.50
CA MET A 64 -2.98 -15.79 -22.69
C MET A 64 -4.10 -16.45 -23.49
N LEU A 65 -5.14 -16.96 -22.81
CA LEU A 65 -6.34 -17.51 -23.43
C LEU A 65 -7.16 -16.43 -24.17
N THR A 66 -7.36 -15.25 -23.58
CA THR A 66 -8.13 -14.15 -24.23
C THR A 66 -7.48 -13.67 -25.52
N ARG A 67 -6.15 -13.79 -25.63
CA ARG A 67 -5.40 -13.45 -26.84
C ARG A 67 -5.35 -14.56 -27.89
N GLY A 68 -6.09 -15.65 -27.68
CA GLY A 68 -6.12 -16.81 -28.59
C GLY A 68 -4.90 -17.74 -28.49
N LYS A 69 -4.01 -17.54 -27.51
CA LYS A 69 -2.80 -18.36 -27.32
C LYS A 69 -3.10 -19.55 -26.38
N SER A 70 -3.96 -20.46 -26.81
CA SER A 70 -4.41 -21.60 -25.99
C SER A 70 -3.24 -22.51 -25.56
N GLU A 71 -2.33 -22.86 -26.47
CA GLU A 71 -1.17 -23.71 -26.15
C GLU A 71 -0.23 -23.09 -25.11
N ALA A 72 0.02 -21.78 -25.22
CA ALA A 72 0.90 -21.08 -24.28
C ALA A 72 0.25 -21.00 -22.88
N SER A 73 -1.07 -20.88 -22.83
CA SER A 73 -1.84 -20.89 -21.59
C SER A 73 -1.76 -22.25 -20.90
N LEU A 74 -1.88 -23.33 -21.67
CA LEU A 74 -1.76 -24.70 -21.19
C LEU A 74 -0.36 -24.98 -20.62
N LYS A 75 0.70 -24.50 -21.28
CA LYS A 75 2.07 -24.58 -20.75
C LYS A 75 2.24 -23.86 -19.40
N ILE A 76 1.61 -22.70 -19.24
CA ILE A 76 1.66 -21.97 -17.96
C ILE A 76 0.92 -22.77 -16.87
N LEU A 77 -0.26 -23.33 -17.18
CA LEU A 77 -1.00 -24.18 -16.24
C LEU A 77 -0.24 -25.44 -15.83
N GLN A 78 0.42 -26.10 -16.79
CA GLN A 78 1.31 -27.25 -16.52
C GLN A 78 2.47 -26.86 -15.61
N ARG A 79 3.10 -25.70 -15.86
CA ARG A 79 4.17 -25.17 -15.00
C ARG A 79 3.66 -24.91 -13.58
N VAL A 80 2.54 -24.21 -13.43
CA VAL A 80 1.94 -23.93 -12.12
C VAL A 80 1.58 -25.22 -11.39
N HIS A 81 1.01 -26.21 -12.09
CA HIS A 81 0.71 -27.52 -11.52
C HIS A 81 1.98 -28.24 -11.05
N SER A 82 3.05 -28.26 -11.86
CA SER A 82 4.31 -28.88 -11.47
C SER A 82 4.94 -28.23 -10.23
N VAL A 83 4.87 -26.91 -10.12
CA VAL A 83 5.39 -26.16 -8.96
C VAL A 83 4.54 -26.45 -7.70
N ASN A 84 3.22 -26.47 -7.81
CA ASN A 84 2.34 -26.67 -6.66
C ASN A 84 2.29 -28.13 -6.17
N SER A 85 2.34 -29.09 -7.10
CA SER A 85 2.24 -30.52 -6.78
C SER A 85 3.59 -31.23 -6.67
N GLY A 86 4.68 -30.61 -7.10
CA GLY A 86 6.01 -31.22 -7.17
C GLY A 86 6.13 -32.36 -8.19
N LYS A 87 5.12 -32.55 -9.06
CA LYS A 87 5.05 -33.62 -10.08
C LYS A 87 5.59 -33.14 -11.42
N ILE A 88 6.03 -34.10 -12.25
CA ILE A 88 6.53 -33.83 -13.61
C ILE A 88 5.49 -33.10 -14.48
N LEU A 89 5.97 -32.25 -15.41
CA LEU A 89 5.12 -31.41 -16.28
C LEU A 89 4.03 -32.18 -17.05
N GLY A 90 4.33 -33.43 -17.42
CA GLY A 90 3.43 -34.30 -18.20
C GLY A 90 2.32 -34.98 -17.39
N SER A 91 2.29 -34.85 -16.06
CA SER A 91 1.22 -35.43 -15.24
C SER A 91 -0.03 -34.54 -15.15
N TYR A 92 -0.09 -33.47 -15.94
CA TYR A 92 -1.20 -32.54 -15.93
C TYR A 92 -2.38 -33.13 -16.73
N PRO A 93 -3.57 -33.33 -16.13
CA PRO A 93 -4.66 -34.10 -16.74
C PRO A 93 -5.43 -33.37 -17.84
N VAL A 94 -5.14 -32.08 -18.09
CA VAL A 94 -5.89 -31.27 -19.07
C VAL A 94 -5.07 -31.10 -20.35
N GLU A 95 -5.61 -31.58 -21.46
CA GLU A 95 -4.97 -31.54 -22.80
C GLU A 95 -5.31 -30.31 -23.63
N SER A 96 -6.46 -29.66 -23.38
CA SER A 96 -6.83 -28.42 -24.06
C SER A 96 -7.65 -27.49 -23.17
N VAL A 97 -7.44 -26.19 -23.34
CA VAL A 97 -8.19 -25.14 -22.63
C VAL A 97 -8.80 -24.20 -23.65
N LYS A 98 -10.12 -24.03 -23.58
CA LYS A 98 -10.89 -23.14 -24.45
C LYS A 98 -11.57 -22.07 -23.60
N MET A 99 -11.85 -20.93 -24.22
CA MET A 99 -12.73 -19.93 -23.63
C MET A 99 -14.14 -20.48 -23.52
N ASP A 100 -14.85 -20.10 -22.46
CA ASP A 100 -16.25 -20.45 -22.31
C ASP A 100 -17.07 -19.77 -23.43
N ALA A 101 -18.09 -20.45 -23.96
CA ALA A 101 -18.87 -19.96 -25.10
C ALA A 101 -19.63 -18.65 -24.79
N ASN A 102 -19.86 -18.39 -23.50
CA ASN A 102 -20.50 -17.16 -23.01
C ASN A 102 -19.50 -16.03 -22.72
N GLU A 103 -18.18 -16.28 -22.74
CA GLU A 103 -17.17 -15.24 -22.57
C GLU A 103 -16.87 -14.58 -23.92
N VAL A 104 -17.29 -13.31 -24.06
CA VAL A 104 -16.94 -12.48 -25.22
C VAL A 104 -15.42 -12.31 -25.26
N PRO A 105 -14.72 -12.68 -26.35
CA PRO A 105 -13.29 -12.44 -26.47
C PRO A 105 -13.01 -10.95 -26.25
N ALA A 106 -12.00 -10.64 -25.43
CA ALA A 106 -11.55 -9.26 -25.28
C ALA A 106 -11.32 -8.68 -26.69
N PRO A 107 -11.84 -7.47 -27.00
CA PRO A 107 -11.65 -6.87 -28.31
C PRO A 107 -10.17 -6.91 -28.64
N GLN A 108 -9.79 -7.61 -29.72
CA GLN A 108 -8.44 -7.52 -30.24
C GLN A 108 -8.18 -6.03 -30.47
N PRO A 109 -7.07 -5.46 -29.94
CA PRO A 109 -6.80 -4.04 -30.11
C PRO A 109 -6.81 -3.75 -31.60
N SER A 110 -7.84 -3.02 -32.02
CA SER A 110 -8.21 -2.83 -33.42
C SER A 110 -7.21 -1.86 -34.02
N GLY A 111 -6.02 -2.32 -34.38
CA GLY A 111 -5.01 -1.64 -35.21
C GLY A 111 -4.56 -0.22 -34.81
N GLY A 112 -5.12 0.37 -33.76
CA GLY A 112 -4.93 1.75 -33.38
C GLY A 112 -3.74 1.88 -32.46
N LYS A 113 -2.61 2.33 -33.01
CA LYS A 113 -1.46 2.77 -32.21
C LYS A 113 -1.88 4.00 -31.39
N GLY A 114 -2.22 3.85 -30.12
CA GLY A 114 -2.48 4.99 -29.25
C GLY A 114 -3.14 4.69 -27.90
N VAL A 115 -3.03 5.66 -26.98
CA VAL A 115 -3.67 5.67 -25.64
C VAL A 115 -5.19 5.89 -25.71
N LEU A 116 -5.69 6.46 -26.82
CA LEU A 116 -7.10 6.81 -27.00
C LEU A 116 -8.07 5.61 -26.97
N PRO A 117 -7.83 4.51 -27.70
CA PRO A 117 -8.69 3.31 -27.60
C PRO A 117 -8.66 2.66 -26.21
N VAL A 118 -7.54 2.74 -25.50
CA VAL A 118 -7.42 2.25 -24.11
C VAL A 118 -8.25 3.10 -23.16
N LEU A 119 -8.15 4.43 -23.26
CA LEU A 119 -8.94 5.34 -22.43
C LEU A 119 -10.43 5.21 -22.73
N LYS A 120 -10.82 5.04 -23.99
CA LYS A 120 -12.20 4.78 -24.38
C LYS A 120 -12.72 3.49 -23.77
N HIS A 121 -11.94 2.41 -23.80
CA HIS A 121 -12.30 1.14 -23.18
C HIS A 121 -12.45 1.26 -21.66
N ILE A 122 -11.53 1.96 -20.98
CA ILE A 122 -11.63 2.23 -19.54
C ILE A 122 -12.88 3.05 -19.23
N SER A 123 -13.14 4.09 -20.03
CA SER A 123 -14.32 4.94 -19.92
C SER A 123 -15.60 4.11 -20.06
N ASP A 124 -15.72 3.29 -21.12
CA ASP A 124 -16.89 2.44 -21.37
C ASP A 124 -17.14 1.41 -20.25
N GLN A 125 -16.08 0.90 -19.61
CA GLN A 125 -16.20 0.00 -18.47
C GLN A 125 -16.54 0.72 -17.15
N THR A 126 -16.11 1.97 -17.00
CA THR A 126 -16.22 2.72 -15.74
C THR A 126 -17.51 3.55 -15.67
N LEU A 127 -17.96 4.12 -16.80
CA LEU A 127 -19.21 4.89 -16.91
C LEU A 127 -20.46 4.16 -16.41
N PRO A 128 -20.64 2.84 -16.60
CA PRO A 128 -21.78 2.11 -16.06
C PRO A 128 -21.90 2.19 -14.54
N LEU A 129 -20.80 2.34 -13.79
CA LEU A 129 -20.83 2.49 -12.34
C LEU A 129 -21.41 3.85 -11.91
N PHE A 130 -21.29 4.87 -12.76
CA PHE A 130 -21.83 6.21 -12.52
C PHE A 130 -23.29 6.35 -12.97
N LYS A 131 -23.89 5.30 -13.56
CA LYS A 131 -25.30 5.29 -13.95
C LYS A 131 -26.18 4.77 -12.80
N PRO A 132 -27.42 5.26 -12.67
CA PRO A 132 -28.39 4.65 -11.76
C PRO A 132 -28.63 3.18 -12.16
N PRO A 133 -28.74 2.24 -11.21
CA PRO A 133 -28.96 2.41 -9.77
C PRO A 133 -27.68 2.48 -8.90
N PHE A 134 -26.48 2.25 -9.43
CA PHE A 134 -25.25 2.07 -8.65
C PHE A 134 -24.63 3.37 -8.10
N LEU A 135 -24.98 4.52 -8.69
CA LEU A 135 -24.42 5.82 -8.31
C LEU A 135 -24.61 6.16 -6.82
N LYS A 136 -25.74 5.79 -6.20
CA LYS A 136 -25.98 6.05 -4.77
C LYS A 136 -24.99 5.30 -3.88
N ASN A 137 -24.77 4.02 -4.18
CA ASN A 137 -23.80 3.20 -3.45
C ASN A 137 -22.37 3.71 -3.68
N LEU A 138 -22.05 4.13 -4.91
CA LEU A 138 -20.75 4.72 -5.23
C LEU A 138 -20.50 6.01 -4.42
N VAL A 139 -21.45 6.94 -4.40
CA VAL A 139 -21.34 8.20 -3.64
C VAL A 139 -21.19 7.91 -2.14
N LEU A 140 -21.97 6.97 -1.60
CA LEU A 140 -21.84 6.56 -0.21
C LEU A 140 -20.43 6.01 0.09
N CYS A 141 -19.91 5.11 -0.75
CA CYS A 141 -18.56 4.57 -0.60
C CYS A 141 -17.49 5.67 -0.68
N VAL A 142 -17.65 6.66 -1.58
CA VAL A 142 -16.71 7.77 -1.71
C VAL A 142 -16.70 8.64 -0.46
N ILE A 143 -17.86 9.00 0.07
CA ILE A 143 -17.98 9.78 1.31
C ILE A 143 -17.29 9.04 2.46
N LEU A 144 -17.63 7.75 2.64
CA LEU A 144 -17.03 6.92 3.68
C LEU A 144 -15.49 6.85 3.56
N MET A 145 -14.96 6.70 2.33
CA MET A 145 -13.51 6.66 2.11
C MET A 145 -12.84 8.01 2.41
N VAL A 146 -13.46 9.12 1.99
CA VAL A 146 -12.97 10.46 2.29
C VAL A 146 -12.93 10.70 3.80
N ASP A 147 -14.00 10.36 4.50
CA ASP A 147 -14.09 10.52 5.96
C ASP A 147 -13.01 9.71 6.68
N ILE A 148 -12.83 8.44 6.30
CA ILE A 148 -11.78 7.58 6.86
C ILE A 148 -10.40 8.19 6.59
N CYS A 149 -10.13 8.61 5.36
CA CYS A 149 -8.86 9.25 5.02
C CYS A 149 -8.63 10.52 5.84
N LEU A 150 -9.62 11.40 5.96
CA LEU A 150 -9.51 12.63 6.73
C LEU A 150 -9.22 12.36 8.21
N CYS A 151 -9.98 11.46 8.83
CA CYS A 151 -9.80 11.09 10.24
C CYS A 151 -8.40 10.51 10.49
N VAL A 152 -7.96 9.55 9.67
CA VAL A 152 -6.66 8.90 9.83
C VAL A 152 -5.51 9.90 9.67
N ASN A 153 -5.54 10.74 8.63
CA ASN A 153 -4.49 11.73 8.40
C ASN A 153 -4.46 12.81 9.51
N THR A 154 -5.63 13.23 9.99
CA THR A 154 -5.73 14.21 11.08
C THR A 154 -5.11 13.67 12.37
N ILE A 155 -5.42 12.42 12.74
CA ILE A 155 -4.85 11.79 13.94
C ILE A 155 -3.32 11.71 13.83
N PHE A 156 -2.77 11.26 12.69
CA PHE A 156 -1.31 11.16 12.52
C PHE A 156 -0.59 12.52 12.57
N LEU A 157 -1.22 13.58 12.05
CA LEU A 157 -0.64 14.92 12.10
C LEU A 157 -0.60 15.49 13.53
N TRP A 158 -1.68 15.28 14.29
CA TRP A 158 -1.82 15.85 15.63
C TRP A 158 -1.19 15.00 16.74
N LEU A 159 -1.00 13.70 16.50
CA LEU A 159 -0.46 12.79 17.52
C LEU A 159 0.90 13.24 18.08
N PRO A 160 1.91 13.62 17.26
CA PRO A 160 3.20 14.09 17.78
C PRO A 160 3.04 15.33 18.66
N GLU A 161 2.26 16.31 18.22
CA GLU A 161 2.00 17.55 18.97
C GLU A 161 1.33 17.27 20.32
N ILE A 162 0.29 16.41 20.34
CA ILE A 162 -0.40 16.03 21.57
C ILE A 162 0.55 15.30 22.52
N THR A 163 1.34 14.33 22.02
CA THR A 163 2.34 13.62 22.84
C THR A 163 3.42 14.53 23.39
N ASN A 164 3.87 15.51 22.61
CA ASN A 164 4.87 16.49 23.01
C ASN A 164 4.33 17.37 24.16
N ARG A 165 3.08 17.87 24.03
CA ARG A 165 2.42 18.62 25.11
C ARG A 165 2.27 17.81 26.39
N MET A 166 1.85 16.54 26.28
CA MET A 166 1.74 15.65 27.43
C MET A 166 3.10 15.42 28.10
N ALA A 167 4.18 15.28 27.32
CA ALA A 167 5.53 15.10 27.86
C ALA A 167 6.00 16.32 28.66
N PHE A 168 5.88 17.53 28.10
CA PHE A 168 6.25 18.77 28.79
C PHE A 168 5.41 19.03 30.05
N TYR A 169 4.11 18.75 29.98
CA TYR A 169 3.22 18.94 31.13
C TYR A 169 3.59 18.03 32.29
N LYS A 170 3.92 16.76 32.01
CA LYS A 170 4.36 15.78 33.02
C LYS A 170 5.73 16.08 33.62
N GLU A 171 6.62 16.74 32.89
CA GLU A 171 7.91 17.18 33.44
C GLU A 171 7.73 18.34 34.43
N SER A 172 6.71 19.18 34.21
CA SER A 172 6.49 20.41 35.00
C SER A 172 5.51 20.23 36.17
N HIS A 173 4.67 19.18 36.17
CA HIS A 173 3.67 18.92 37.20
C HIS A 173 3.72 17.45 37.64
N GLU A 174 3.94 17.20 38.93
CA GLU A 174 3.80 15.85 39.52
C GLU A 174 2.32 15.54 39.81
N GLY A 175 1.81 14.44 39.24
CA GLY A 175 0.44 13.97 39.47
C GLY A 175 -0.22 13.39 38.22
N ASP A 176 -1.36 12.73 38.42
CA ASP A 176 -2.22 12.23 37.34
C ASP A 176 -3.23 13.31 36.94
N PHE A 177 -3.15 13.78 35.70
CA PHE A 177 -4.06 14.78 35.15
C PHE A 177 -4.85 14.20 33.98
N SER A 178 -6.00 14.81 33.69
CA SER A 178 -6.77 14.41 32.50
C SER A 178 -6.09 14.90 31.23
N LEU A 179 -6.26 14.18 30.12
CA LEU A 179 -5.72 14.59 28.81
C LEU A 179 -6.25 15.97 28.38
N CYS A 180 -7.51 16.29 28.71
CA CYS A 180 -8.10 17.60 28.43
C CYS A 180 -7.34 18.73 29.14
N GLU A 181 -6.95 18.50 30.40
CA GLU A 181 -6.19 19.47 31.19
C GLU A 181 -4.79 19.69 30.63
N MET A 182 -4.10 18.61 30.25
CA MET A 182 -2.75 18.67 29.65
C MET A 182 -2.74 19.36 28.27
N VAL A 183 -3.81 19.22 27.47
CA VAL A 183 -3.88 19.79 26.11
C VAL A 183 -4.39 21.24 26.11
N THR A 184 -5.27 21.59 27.04
CA THR A 184 -5.94 22.91 27.11
C THR A 184 -5.07 23.96 27.78
N LYS A 185 -4.22 23.57 28.74
CA LYS A 185 -3.33 24.50 29.44
C LYS A 185 -2.16 24.87 28.53
N ARG A 186 -2.37 25.87 27.66
CA ARG A 186 -1.30 26.57 26.96
C ARG A 186 -0.47 27.26 28.05
N GLU A 187 0.63 26.66 28.46
CA GLU A 187 1.64 27.40 29.22
C GLU A 187 2.08 28.57 28.34
N ASN A 188 1.78 29.79 28.80
CA ASN A 188 2.25 30.99 28.15
C ASN A 188 3.78 30.98 28.18
N LEU A 189 4.39 30.56 27.08
CA LEU A 189 5.80 30.72 26.77
C LEU A 189 6.12 32.23 26.56
N THR A 190 5.73 33.06 27.51
CA THR A 190 5.87 34.52 27.50
C THR A 190 6.28 35.06 28.87
N SER A 191 6.39 34.22 29.90
CA SER A 191 6.80 34.66 31.25
C SER A 191 8.29 34.55 31.54
N SER A 192 9.13 34.08 30.61
CA SER A 192 10.60 33.99 30.80
C SER A 192 11.41 35.07 30.05
N LEU A 193 10.77 36.03 29.37
CA LEU A 193 11.46 37.16 28.72
C LEU A 193 11.39 38.49 29.50
N ASN A 194 10.72 38.54 30.66
CA ASN A 194 10.55 39.78 31.44
C ASN A 194 11.15 39.71 32.87
N THR A 195 12.25 38.98 33.06
CA THR A 195 13.01 39.04 34.33
C THR A 195 14.52 39.10 34.07
N THR A 196 14.93 40.14 33.36
CA THR A 196 16.27 40.72 33.52
C THR A 196 16.09 42.22 33.65
N SER A 197 15.97 42.65 34.91
CA SER A 197 16.23 44.02 35.34
C SER A 197 17.36 43.99 36.36
#